data_AF-A0A1E3KEH0-F1
#
_entry.id   AF-A0A1E3KEH0-F1
#
_cell.length_a   1.000
_cell.length_b   1.000
_cell.length_c   1.000
_cell.angle_alpha   90.00
_cell.angle_beta   90.00
_cell.angle_gamma   90.00
#
_symmetry.space_group_name_H-M   'P 1'
#
loop_
_entity.id
_entity.type
_entity.pdbx_description
1 polymer ?
#
loop_
_entity_poly.entity_id
_entity_poly.type
_entity_poly.pdbx_seq_one_letter_code
_entity_poly.pdbx_strand_id
1 'polypeptide(L)'
;MNQPNRIDSWLLQDDEKPLTITEDPKLPNASTVTLRRQDHTLGNMIRAQLLLDPTVLFAGYKVPHPLENDITLKIQTDERSNPADALKRACHLLIRQTMQVKTQFQQQAKNIEMGMGPEQAPVAGGAAGPGGQAYDPYGDGFGREGNVVVGGQAREQGQDVYDF
;
A
#
# COMPACT_ATOMS: atom_id res chain seq x y z
N MET A 1 15.33 -14.34 -34.01
CA MET A 1 14.98 -14.08 -32.59
C MET A 1 13.51 -13.66 -32.57
N ASN A 2 12.64 -14.36 -31.83
CA ASN A 2 11.20 -14.05 -31.75
C ASN A 2 10.86 -13.29 -30.44
N GLN A 3 11.76 -12.42 -30.00
CA GLN A 3 11.57 -11.66 -28.77
C GLN A 3 10.97 -10.29 -29.13
N PRO A 4 9.84 -9.90 -28.52
CA PRO A 4 9.29 -8.56 -28.73
C PRO A 4 10.22 -7.49 -28.16
N ASN A 5 10.08 -6.25 -28.63
CA ASN A 5 10.88 -5.16 -28.10
C ASN A 5 10.45 -4.84 -26.66
N ARG A 6 11.40 -4.48 -25.80
CA ARG A 6 11.08 -4.13 -24.40
C ARG A 6 10.20 -2.88 -24.28
N ILE A 7 10.23 -1.98 -25.26
CA ILE A 7 9.45 -0.74 -25.24
C ILE A 7 7.95 -1.04 -25.41
N ASP A 8 7.61 -2.10 -26.17
CA ASP A 8 6.24 -2.54 -26.40
C ASP A 8 5.53 -2.97 -25.10
N SER A 9 6.28 -3.11 -24.00
CA SER A 9 5.73 -3.41 -22.69
C SER A 9 4.90 -2.27 -22.08
N TRP A 10 5.24 -1.02 -22.39
CA TRP A 10 4.61 0.16 -21.79
C TRP A 10 4.18 1.21 -22.83
N LEU A 11 4.71 1.15 -24.05
CA LEU A 11 4.31 2.03 -25.14
C LEU A 11 3.02 1.52 -25.78
N LEU A 12 2.02 2.40 -25.88
CA LEU A 12 0.81 2.14 -26.64
C LEU A 12 1.09 2.28 -28.13
N GLN A 13 0.44 1.44 -28.93
CA GLN A 13 0.44 1.59 -30.39
C GLN A 13 -0.54 2.69 -30.81
N ASP A 14 -0.33 3.26 -32.00
CA ASP A 14 -1.01 4.49 -32.46
C ASP A 14 -2.55 4.39 -32.51
N ASP A 15 -3.12 3.18 -32.55
CA ASP A 15 -4.57 2.91 -32.62
C ASP A 15 -5.17 2.35 -31.30
N GLU A 16 -4.35 2.10 -30.28
CA GLU A 16 -4.77 1.45 -29.04
C GLU A 16 -5.26 2.47 -28.00
N LYS A 17 -6.47 2.26 -27.45
CA LYS A 17 -6.98 3.09 -26.35
C LYS A 17 -6.39 2.61 -25.01
N PRO A 18 -5.89 3.53 -24.15
CA PRO A 18 -5.32 3.16 -22.85
C PRO A 18 -6.33 2.53 -21.89
N LEU A 19 -7.59 2.92 -22.02
CA LEU A 19 -8.68 2.53 -21.15
C LEU A 19 -9.89 2.18 -22.01
N THR A 20 -10.46 1.00 -21.80
CA THR A 20 -11.76 0.62 -22.34
C THR A 20 -12.66 0.17 -21.19
N ILE A 21 -13.86 0.74 -21.10
CA ILE A 21 -14.86 0.36 -20.09
C ILE A 21 -16.01 -0.33 -20.82
N THR A 22 -16.33 -1.54 -20.39
CA THR A 22 -17.42 -2.35 -20.92
C THR A 22 -18.35 -2.73 -19.77
N GLU A 23 -19.62 -2.37 -19.87
CA GLU A 23 -20.63 -2.76 -18.88
C GLU A 23 -20.91 -4.27 -18.96
N ASP A 24 -21.09 -4.92 -17.81
CA ASP A 24 -21.37 -6.36 -17.76
C ASP A 24 -22.88 -6.59 -17.91
N PRO A 25 -23.36 -7.30 -18.95
CA PRO A 25 -24.79 -7.51 -19.16
C PRO A 25 -25.40 -8.50 -18.15
N LYS A 26 -24.58 -9.26 -17.42
CA LYS A 26 -25.06 -10.31 -16.51
C LYS A 26 -25.35 -9.81 -15.10
N LEU A 27 -24.69 -8.74 -14.68
CA LEU A 27 -24.76 -8.23 -13.31
C LEU A 27 -25.13 -6.74 -13.33
N PRO A 28 -26.11 -6.31 -12.51
CA PRO A 28 -26.44 -4.90 -12.41
C PRO A 28 -25.27 -4.13 -11.77
N ASN A 29 -25.07 -2.89 -12.22
CA ASN A 29 -24.01 -1.98 -11.74
C ASN A 29 -22.62 -2.62 -11.70
N ALA A 30 -22.32 -3.43 -12.72
CA ALA A 30 -21.02 -4.04 -12.90
C ALA A 30 -20.37 -3.55 -14.20
N SER A 31 -19.07 -3.29 -14.14
CA SER A 31 -18.28 -2.90 -15.30
C SER A 31 -16.93 -3.61 -15.30
N THR A 32 -16.52 -4.00 -16.50
CA THR A 32 -15.19 -4.53 -16.78
C THR A 32 -14.36 -3.43 -17.44
N VAL A 33 -13.24 -3.09 -16.82
CA VAL A 33 -12.31 -2.08 -17.27
C VAL A 33 -11.04 -2.78 -17.75
N THR A 34 -10.70 -2.59 -19.02
CA THR A 34 -9.46 -3.09 -19.61
C THR A 34 -8.48 -1.93 -19.71
N LEU A 35 -7.34 -2.07 -19.03
CA LEU A 35 -6.22 -1.14 -19.08
C LEU A 35 -5.10 -1.79 -19.89
N ARG A 36 -4.67 -1.09 -20.94
CA ARG A 36 -3.63 -1.56 -21.87
C ARG A 36 -2.25 -1.11 -21.42
N ARG A 37 -1.25 -1.95 -21.65
CA ARG A 37 0.17 -1.68 -21.29
C ARG A 37 0.38 -1.37 -19.81
N GLN A 38 -0.36 -2.07 -18.95
CA GLN A 38 -0.28 -1.96 -17.49
C GLN A 38 -0.07 -3.33 -16.86
N ASP A 39 0.43 -3.35 -15.64
CA ASP A 39 0.79 -4.56 -14.91
C ASP A 39 0.12 -4.61 -13.52
N HIS A 40 0.56 -5.57 -12.72
CA HIS A 40 0.11 -5.73 -11.34
C HIS A 40 0.37 -4.49 -10.46
N THR A 41 1.36 -3.66 -10.80
CA THR A 41 1.71 -2.47 -10.03
C THR A 41 0.53 -1.52 -9.95
N LEU A 42 -0.09 -1.19 -11.10
CA LEU A 42 -1.29 -0.36 -11.13
C LEU A 42 -2.53 -1.14 -10.69
N GLY A 43 -2.70 -2.37 -11.19
CA GLY A 43 -3.90 -3.18 -10.95
C GLY A 43 -4.15 -3.48 -9.47
N ASN A 44 -3.10 -3.86 -8.74
CA ASN A 44 -3.22 -4.16 -7.31
C ASN A 44 -3.52 -2.90 -6.48
N MET A 45 -2.90 -1.76 -6.83
CA MET A 45 -3.09 -0.50 -6.13
C MET A 45 -4.54 -0.01 -6.26
N ILE A 46 -5.09 -0.03 -7.47
CA ILE A 46 -6.49 0.34 -7.73
C ILE A 46 -7.45 -0.62 -7.04
N ARG A 47 -7.20 -1.93 -7.13
CA ARG A 47 -8.04 -2.94 -6.45
C ARG A 47 -8.08 -2.68 -4.95
N ALA A 48 -6.93 -2.49 -4.31
CA ALA A 48 -6.85 -2.25 -2.87
C ALA A 48 -7.65 -1.00 -2.49
N GLN A 49 -7.51 0.09 -3.25
CA GLN A 49 -8.25 1.32 -2.97
C GLN A 49 -9.77 1.18 -3.18
N LEU A 50 -10.20 0.42 -4.18
CA LEU A 50 -11.63 0.17 -4.43
C LEU A 50 -12.27 -0.65 -3.31
N LEU A 51 -11.56 -1.63 -2.75
CA LEU A 51 -12.05 -2.44 -1.63
C LEU A 51 -12.20 -1.65 -0.33
N LEU A 52 -11.60 -0.47 -0.21
CA LEU A 52 -11.80 0.43 0.92
C LEU A 52 -13.10 1.25 0.81
N ASP A 53 -13.70 1.37 -0.38
CA ASP A 53 -14.94 2.11 -0.58
C ASP A 53 -16.15 1.22 -0.21
N PRO A 54 -16.96 1.58 0.80
CA PRO A 54 -18.11 0.76 1.23
C PRO A 54 -19.24 0.70 0.19
N THR A 55 -19.19 1.52 -0.86
CA THR A 55 -20.15 1.46 -1.99
C THR A 55 -19.77 0.41 -3.02
N VAL A 56 -18.55 -0.15 -2.95
CA VAL A 56 -18.06 -1.20 -3.84
C VAL A 56 -18.37 -2.56 -3.23
N LEU A 57 -19.15 -3.37 -3.94
CA LEU A 57 -19.50 -4.74 -3.52
C LEU A 57 -18.42 -5.73 -3.93
N PHE A 58 -17.81 -5.51 -5.10
CA PHE A 58 -16.76 -6.37 -5.63
C PHE A 58 -15.73 -5.57 -6.41
N ALA A 59 -14.45 -5.86 -6.17
CA ALA A 59 -13.35 -5.38 -6.98
C ALA A 59 -12.27 -6.46 -7.10
N GLY A 60 -11.94 -6.83 -8.35
CA GLY A 60 -10.90 -7.81 -8.64
C GLY A 60 -10.25 -7.52 -9.98
N TYR A 61 -8.96 -7.77 -10.10
CA TYR A 61 -8.24 -7.65 -11.37
C TYR A 61 -7.54 -8.96 -11.71
N LYS A 62 -7.28 -9.16 -13.00
CA LYS A 62 -6.47 -10.26 -13.51
C LYS A 62 -5.63 -9.80 -14.69
N VAL A 63 -4.49 -10.45 -14.86
CA VAL A 63 -3.69 -10.40 -16.09
C VAL A 63 -4.14 -11.60 -16.94
N PRO A 64 -4.70 -11.40 -18.15
CA PRO A 64 -5.17 -12.50 -19.00
C PRO A 64 -4.06 -13.49 -19.34
N HIS A 65 -2.87 -12.98 -19.64
CA HIS A 65 -1.70 -13.78 -19.99
C HIS A 65 -0.40 -13.04 -19.64
N PRO A 66 0.63 -13.68 -19.06
CA PRO A 66 1.86 -13.00 -18.62
C PRO A 66 2.69 -12.34 -19.72
N LEU A 67 2.51 -12.75 -20.98
CA LEU A 67 3.21 -12.14 -22.13
C LEU A 67 2.49 -10.91 -22.69
N GLU A 68 1.26 -10.65 -22.21
CA GLU A 68 0.47 -9.47 -22.59
C GLU A 68 0.40 -8.55 -21.37
N ASN A 69 0.84 -7.30 -21.55
CA ASN A 69 0.81 -6.31 -20.48
C ASN A 69 -0.54 -5.62 -20.39
N ASP A 70 -1.60 -6.43 -20.26
CA ASP A 70 -2.95 -5.93 -20.13
C ASP A 70 -3.55 -6.40 -18.81
N ILE A 71 -4.29 -5.50 -18.16
CA ILE A 71 -5.05 -5.85 -16.96
C ILE A 71 -6.54 -5.67 -17.20
N THR A 72 -7.30 -6.65 -16.74
CA THR A 72 -8.76 -6.60 -16.73
C THR A 72 -9.23 -6.47 -15.29
N LEU A 73 -9.86 -5.34 -14.97
CA LEU A 73 -10.44 -5.02 -13.67
C LEU A 73 -11.96 -5.17 -13.74
N LYS A 74 -12.54 -5.96 -12.84
CA LYS A 74 -13.98 -6.05 -12.65
C LYS A 74 -14.39 -5.31 -11.39
N ILE A 75 -15.38 -4.44 -11.52
CA ILE A 75 -15.92 -3.62 -10.44
C ILE A 75 -17.43 -3.82 -10.41
N GLN A 76 -17.98 -4.03 -9.23
CA GLN A 76 -19.40 -4.02 -8.97
C GLN A 76 -19.69 -3.07 -7.81
N THR A 77 -20.65 -2.17 -7.99
CA THR A 77 -21.07 -1.22 -6.97
C THR A 77 -22.53 -1.43 -6.58
N ASP A 78 -22.88 -0.88 -5.42
CA ASP A 78 -24.26 -0.72 -4.98
C ASP A 78 -25.01 0.31 -5.83
N GLU A 79 -26.34 0.34 -5.74
CA GLU A 79 -27.21 1.24 -6.53
C GLU A 79 -26.95 2.73 -6.28
N ARG A 80 -26.29 3.06 -5.17
CA ARG A 80 -25.92 4.42 -4.79
C ARG A 80 -24.74 4.99 -5.58
N SER A 81 -23.98 4.17 -6.31
CA SER A 81 -22.79 4.61 -7.05
C SER A 81 -22.63 3.87 -8.38
N ASN A 82 -22.06 4.56 -9.36
CA ASN A 82 -21.63 3.97 -10.63
C ASN A 82 -20.20 3.40 -10.50
N PRO A 83 -19.87 2.23 -11.10
CA PRO A 83 -18.50 1.69 -11.10
C PRO A 83 -17.45 2.64 -11.67
N ALA A 84 -17.80 3.39 -12.73
CA ALA A 84 -16.87 4.36 -13.33
C ALA A 84 -16.53 5.50 -12.36
N ASP A 85 -17.49 5.94 -11.55
CA ASP A 85 -17.26 7.01 -10.58
C ASP A 85 -16.53 6.50 -9.33
N ALA A 86 -16.80 5.26 -8.90
CA ALA A 86 -16.00 4.60 -7.86
C ALA A 86 -14.53 4.50 -8.27
N LEU A 87 -14.25 4.13 -9.52
CA LEU A 87 -12.89 4.09 -10.07
C LEU A 87 -12.24 5.47 -10.06
N LYS A 88 -12.93 6.53 -10.51
CA LYS A 88 -12.40 7.90 -10.46
C LYS A 88 -12.08 8.35 -9.03
N ARG A 89 -12.98 8.07 -8.07
CA ARG A 89 -12.76 8.40 -6.66
C ARG A 89 -11.53 7.67 -6.12
N ALA A 90 -11.39 6.38 -6.41
CA ALA A 90 -10.23 5.60 -6.01
C ALA A 90 -8.92 6.20 -6.56
N CYS A 91 -8.87 6.54 -7.85
CA CYS A 91 -7.71 7.19 -8.45
C CYS A 91 -7.35 8.53 -7.78
N HIS A 92 -8.34 9.39 -7.52
CA HIS A 92 -8.10 10.65 -6.82
C HIS A 92 -7.56 10.46 -5.39
N LEU A 93 -8.06 9.45 -4.67
CA LEU A 93 -7.56 9.14 -3.33
C LEU A 93 -6.12 8.63 -3.36
N LEU A 94 -5.79 7.75 -4.30
CA LEU A 94 -4.41 7.26 -4.49
C LEU A 94 -3.44 8.40 -4.81
N ILE A 95 -3.81 9.32 -5.69
CA ILE A 95 -2.98 10.50 -6.01
C ILE A 95 -2.74 11.33 -4.74
N ARG A 96 -3.78 11.61 -3.95
CA ARG A 96 -3.66 12.38 -2.71
C ARG A 96 -2.76 11.67 -1.69
N GLN A 97 -2.95 10.37 -1.47
CA GLN A 97 -2.12 9.59 -0.56
C GLN A 97 -0.65 9.60 -0.99
N THR A 98 -0.38 9.42 -2.29
CA THR A 98 0.98 9.44 -2.83
C THR A 98 1.63 10.80 -2.67
N MET A 99 0.87 11.88 -2.88
CA MET A 99 1.34 13.25 -2.64
C MET A 99 1.63 13.50 -1.15
N GLN A 100 0.79 13.02 -0.25
CA GLN A 100 1.01 13.13 1.20
C GLN A 100 2.29 12.39 1.61
N VAL A 101 2.48 11.16 1.16
CA VAL A 101 3.71 10.38 1.42
C VAL A 101 4.93 11.11 0.87
N LYS A 102 4.86 11.65 -0.36
CA LYS A 102 5.95 12.45 -0.93
C LYS A 102 6.30 13.67 -0.07
N THR A 103 5.30 14.44 0.37
CA THR A 103 5.53 15.62 1.20
C THR A 103 6.14 15.26 2.54
N GLN A 104 5.61 14.23 3.22
CA GLN A 104 6.15 13.74 4.49
C GLN A 104 7.59 13.25 4.33
N PHE A 105 7.85 12.45 3.28
CA PHE A 105 9.18 11.96 2.97
C PHE A 105 10.18 13.10 2.72
N GLN A 106 9.80 14.09 1.90
CA GLN A 106 10.65 15.26 1.63
C GLN A 106 10.91 16.10 2.87
N GLN A 107 9.92 16.23 3.77
CA GLN A 107 10.11 16.92 5.04
C GLN A 107 11.11 16.17 5.93
N GLN A 108 10.97 14.86 6.05
CA GLN A 108 11.89 14.05 6.87
C GLN A 108 13.30 14.01 6.28
N ALA A 109 13.43 13.93 4.95
CA ALA A 109 14.72 14.01 4.28
C ALA A 109 15.45 15.33 4.62
N LYS A 110 14.74 16.46 4.55
CA LYS A 110 15.29 17.78 4.95
C LYS A 110 15.66 17.83 6.44
N ASN A 111 14.82 17.28 7.32
CA ASN A 111 15.10 17.25 8.75
C ASN A 111 16.42 16.51 9.03
N ILE A 112 16.62 15.35 8.39
CA ILE A 112 17.85 14.56 8.49
C ILE A 112 19.06 15.34 7.94
N GLU A 113 18.93 15.99 6.78
CA GLU A 113 20.00 16.84 6.21
C GLU A 113 20.39 18.00 7.14
N MET A 114 19.42 18.57 7.86
CA MET A 114 19.66 19.64 8.84
C MET A 114 20.22 19.15 10.19
N GLY A 115 20.53 17.85 10.32
CA GLY A 115 21.05 17.25 11.56
C GLY A 115 19.99 17.03 12.64
N MET A 116 18.71 17.31 12.33
CA MET A 116 17.58 16.90 13.15
C MET A 116 17.27 15.44 12.82
N GLY A 117 18.01 14.54 13.48
CA GLY A 117 17.71 13.11 13.46
C GLY A 117 16.27 12.84 13.93
N PRO A 118 15.75 11.60 13.75
CA PRO A 118 14.38 11.25 14.14
C PRO A 118 14.04 11.50 15.62
N GLU A 119 15.05 11.72 16.48
CA GLU A 119 14.89 12.12 17.89
C GLU A 119 14.47 13.58 18.10
N GLN A 120 14.67 14.49 17.13
CA GLN A 120 14.49 15.94 17.30
C GLN A 120 13.25 16.51 16.61
N ALA A 121 12.44 15.68 15.95
CA ALA A 121 11.12 16.13 15.54
C ALA A 121 10.35 16.60 16.79
N PRO A 122 9.89 17.86 16.88
CA PRO A 122 9.19 18.32 18.05
C PRO A 122 7.91 17.50 18.19
N VAL A 123 7.93 16.55 19.12
CA VAL A 123 6.73 15.89 19.60
C VAL A 123 5.91 17.01 20.22
N ALA A 124 4.82 17.38 19.56
CA ALA A 124 3.89 18.35 20.10
C ALA A 124 3.29 17.76 21.39
N GLY A 125 3.90 18.06 22.55
CA GLY A 125 3.33 17.78 23.87
C GLY A 125 4.18 16.99 24.88
N GLY A 126 5.52 16.99 24.84
CA GLY A 126 6.33 16.33 25.87
C GLY A 126 7.44 17.24 26.42
N ALA A 127 7.35 17.61 27.69
CA ALA A 127 8.36 18.41 28.38
C ALA A 127 9.73 17.71 28.42
N ALA A 128 10.79 18.47 28.11
CA ALA A 128 12.18 18.02 28.14
C ALA A 128 12.64 17.75 29.60
N GLY A 129 13.00 16.50 29.89
CA GLY A 129 13.76 16.10 31.08
C GLY A 129 15.26 15.98 30.75
N PRO A 130 16.17 16.25 31.70
CA PRO A 130 17.61 16.28 31.44
C PRO A 130 18.17 14.85 31.48
N GLY A 131 18.56 14.31 30.32
CA GLY A 131 19.21 13.01 30.25
C GLY A 131 19.21 12.46 28.82
N GLY A 132 20.19 12.85 28.02
CA GLY A 132 20.37 12.31 26.68
C GLY A 132 20.74 10.84 26.75
N GLN A 133 19.80 9.97 26.35
CA GLN A 133 20.07 8.56 26.08
C GLN A 133 20.29 8.40 24.58
N ALA A 134 21.49 7.99 24.20
CA ALA A 134 21.87 7.73 22.82
C ALA A 134 21.10 6.50 22.28
N TYR A 135 20.48 6.64 21.10
CA TYR A 135 19.77 5.58 20.40
C TYR A 135 20.71 4.44 19.98
N ASP A 136 20.47 3.23 20.50
CA ASP A 136 21.10 1.99 20.04
C ASP A 136 20.19 1.29 19.02
N PRO A 137 20.57 1.21 17.72
CA PRO A 137 19.76 0.62 16.67
C PRO A 137 19.59 -0.91 16.77
N TYR A 138 20.26 -1.58 17.72
CA TYR A 138 20.10 -3.02 17.99
C TYR A 138 19.69 -3.31 19.45
N GLY A 139 19.37 -2.28 20.23
CA GLY A 139 18.92 -2.42 21.61
C GLY A 139 17.46 -2.88 21.66
N ASP A 140 17.20 -3.99 22.35
CA ASP A 140 15.86 -4.56 22.57
C ASP A 140 15.00 -3.76 23.57
N GLY A 141 15.42 -2.55 23.94
CA GLY A 141 14.65 -1.64 24.80
C GLY A 141 14.52 -2.09 26.26
N PHE A 142 15.14 -3.20 26.65
CA PHE A 142 15.17 -3.65 28.04
C PHE A 142 16.43 -3.12 28.73
N GLY A 143 16.24 -1.98 29.40
CA GLY A 143 17.27 -1.17 30.04
C GLY A 143 18.29 -1.95 30.86
N ARG A 144 19.55 -1.64 30.61
CA ARG A 144 20.66 -1.93 31.51
C ARG A 144 20.67 -0.88 32.62
N GLU A 145 20.16 -1.26 33.80
CA GLU A 145 20.78 -1.10 35.12
C GLU A 145 19.75 -1.29 36.26
N GLY A 146 20.01 -2.27 37.15
CA GLY A 146 19.84 -1.98 38.58
C GLY A 146 18.73 -2.64 39.40
N ASN A 147 18.08 -3.74 38.98
CA ASN A 147 17.23 -4.49 39.93
C ASN A 147 17.41 -6.01 39.87
N VAL A 148 18.11 -6.54 40.87
CA VAL A 148 18.13 -7.97 41.21
C VAL A 148 16.73 -8.33 41.71
N VAL A 149 15.95 -9.03 40.87
CA VAL A 149 14.71 -9.66 41.34
C VAL A 149 15.09 -10.98 41.99
N VAL A 150 15.18 -10.96 43.31
CA VAL A 150 15.25 -12.15 44.17
C VAL A 150 13.87 -12.82 44.17
N GLY A 151 13.82 -14.09 43.78
CA GLY A 151 12.75 -15.02 44.14
C GLY A 151 11.70 -15.30 43.06
N GLY A 152 11.77 -16.49 42.45
CA GLY A 152 10.68 -17.02 41.61
C GLY A 152 11.11 -18.05 40.58
N GLN A 153 11.52 -19.23 41.05
CA GLN A 153 11.62 -20.53 40.37
C GLN A 153 11.89 -20.57 38.85
N ALA A 154 13.07 -21.12 38.52
CA ALA A 154 13.33 -21.74 37.22
C ALA A 154 12.29 -22.85 36.93
N ARG A 155 11.76 -22.88 35.71
CA ARG A 155 11.12 -24.07 35.14
C ARG A 155 11.89 -24.52 33.91
N GLU A 156 12.45 -25.73 34.02
CA GLU A 156 13.03 -26.51 32.94
C GLU A 156 11.96 -27.01 31.94
N GLN A 157 12.40 -27.06 30.68
CA GLN A 157 12.02 -27.95 29.57
C GLN A 157 10.63 -28.59 29.54
N GLY A 158 9.91 -28.30 28.45
CA GLY A 158 9.08 -29.28 27.73
C GLY A 158 7.57 -29.19 27.95
N GLN A 159 6.89 -28.40 27.11
CA GLN A 159 5.70 -28.83 26.34
C GLN A 159 5.17 -27.66 25.51
N ASP A 160 5.26 -27.82 24.19
CA ASP A 160 4.51 -27.00 23.25
C ASP A 160 3.01 -27.28 23.42
N VAL A 161 2.23 -26.23 23.67
CA VAL A 161 0.76 -26.28 23.58
C VAL A 161 0.33 -25.12 22.68
N TYR A 162 -0.03 -25.46 21.44
CA TYR A 162 -0.79 -24.58 20.57
C TYR A 162 -2.23 -24.49 21.10
N ASP A 163 -2.78 -23.28 21.13
CA ASP A 163 -4.22 -23.03 21.30
C ASP A 163 -4.69 -22.10 20.16
N PHE A 164 -5.89 -22.38 19.65
CA PHE A 164 -6.44 -22.04 18.32
C PHE A 164 -6.43 -20.56 17.91
#